data_AF-A0A839UIH2-F1
#
_entry.id   AF-A0A839UIH2-F1
#
_cell.length_a   1.000
_cell.length_b   1.000
_cell.length_c   1.000
_cell.angle_alpha   90.00
_cell.angle_beta   90.00
_cell.angle_gamma   90.00
#
_symmetry.space_group_name_H-M   'P 1'
#
loop_
_entity.id
_entity.type
_entity.pdbx_description
1 polymer ?
#
loop_
_entity_poly.entity_id
_entity_poly.type
_entity_poly.pdbx_seq_one_letter_code
_entity_poly.pdbx_strand_id
1 'polypeptide(L)' 'MTQPAAPSIPAPTERSTAAMLSTQENVKSYVTATREYLKCVHSTRAHNALVDQVYAVAAEYNAALQEFKASTR' A
#
# COMPACT_ATOMS: atom_id res chain seq x y z
N MET A 1 13.95 10.62 -10.42
CA MET A 1 12.91 9.62 -10.13
C MET A 1 11.68 10.35 -9.62
N THR A 2 10.47 9.92 -9.99
CA THR A 2 9.21 10.51 -9.50
C THR A 2 8.75 9.78 -8.23
N GLN A 3 8.04 10.48 -7.35
CA GLN A 3 7.44 9.87 -6.18
C GLN A 3 6.36 8.87 -6.63
N PRO A 4 6.39 7.61 -6.16
CA PRO A 4 5.36 6.62 -6.49
C PRO A 4 3.98 7.03 -5.97
N ALA A 5 2.94 6.74 -6.74
CA ALA A 5 1.56 6.92 -6.30
C ALA A 5 1.14 5.75 -5.39
N ALA A 6 0.47 6.07 -4.28
CA ALA A 6 -0.11 5.05 -3.42
C ALA A 6 -1.21 4.29 -4.18
N PRO A 7 -1.28 2.95 -4.06
CA PRO A 7 -2.34 2.17 -4.67
C PRO A 7 -3.67 2.39 -3.93
N SER A 8 -4.78 2.26 -4.64
CA SER A 8 -6.09 2.22 -4.02
C SER A 8 -6.38 0.85 -3.42
N ILE A 9 -6.95 0.86 -2.21
CA ILE A 9 -7.48 -0.34 -1.57
C ILE A 9 -8.96 -0.48 -1.94
N PRO A 10 -9.43 -1.65 -2.41
CA PRO A 10 -10.81 -1.83 -2.86
C PRO A 10 -11.81 -1.65 -1.71
N ALA A 11 -12.95 -1.03 -2.02
CA ALA A 11 -14.05 -0.85 -1.08
C ALA A 11 -14.66 -2.21 -0.70
N PRO A 12 -15.32 -2.36 0.46
CA PRO A 12 -15.87 -3.64 0.92
C PRO A 12 -16.70 -4.40 -0.13
N THR A 13 -17.51 -3.69 -0.92
CA THR A 13 -18.36 -4.25 -1.98
C THR A 13 -17.61 -4.69 -3.24
N GLU A 14 -16.37 -4.23 -3.41
CA GLU A 14 -15.52 -4.52 -4.58
C GLU A 14 -14.48 -5.62 -4.28
N ARG A 15 -14.41 -6.07 -3.03
CA ARG A 15 -13.44 -7.07 -2.58
C ARG A 15 -13.83 -8.45 -3.09
N SER A 16 -12.99 -8.97 -3.98
CA SER A 16 -12.95 -10.37 -4.40
C SER A 16 -11.56 -10.93 -4.15
N THR A 17 -11.40 -12.25 -4.16
CA THR A 17 -10.08 -12.89 -4.05
C THR A 17 -9.11 -12.35 -5.10
N ALA A 18 -9.59 -12.18 -6.34
CA ALA A 18 -8.79 -11.62 -7.43
C ALA A 18 -8.40 -10.15 -7.17
N ALA A 19 -9.34 -9.31 -6.71
CA ALA A 19 -9.05 -7.92 -6.38
C ALA A 19 -8.03 -7.81 -5.24
N MET A 20 -8.20 -8.59 -4.17
CA MET A 20 -7.30 -8.57 -3.01
C MET A 20 -5.88 -9.05 -3.34
N LEU A 21 -5.73 -10.02 -4.25
CA LEU A 21 -4.43 -10.46 -4.75
C LEU A 21 -3.78 -9.39 -5.63
N SER A 22 -4.55 -8.79 -6.55
CA SER A 22 -4.07 -7.68 -7.39
C SER A 22 -3.59 -6.50 -6.53
N THR A 23 -4.38 -6.09 -5.54
CA THR A 23 -4.01 -5.04 -4.59
C THR A 23 -2.76 -5.42 -3.79
N GLN A 24 -2.57 -6.69 -3.44
CA GLN A 24 -1.34 -7.14 -2.77
C GLN A 24 -0.09 -6.82 -3.59
N GLU A 25 -0.11 -7.15 -4.88
CA GLU A 25 1.01 -6.90 -5.79
C GLU A 25 1.23 -5.40 -6.03
N ASN A 26 0.15 -4.62 -6.09
CA ASN A 26 0.24 -3.17 -6.19
C ASN A 26 0.88 -2.55 -4.94
N VAL A 27 0.51 -3.01 -3.73
CA VAL A 27 1.14 -2.57 -2.47
C VAL A 27 2.62 -2.95 -2.43
N LYS A 28 2.99 -4.18 -2.81
CA LYS A 28 4.41 -4.60 -2.90
C LYS A 28 5.20 -3.74 -3.89
N SER A 29 4.63 -3.45 -5.06
CA SER A 29 5.25 -2.61 -6.07
C SER A 29 5.45 -1.17 -5.57
N TYR A 30 4.44 -0.61 -4.90
CA TYR A 30 4.51 0.72 -4.29
C TYR A 30 5.59 0.79 -3.21
N VAL A 31 5.68 -0.20 -2.32
CA VAL A 31 6.73 -0.28 -1.28
C VAL A 31 8.12 -0.30 -1.92
N THR A 32 8.30 -1.12 -2.97
CA THR A 32 9.57 -1.27 -3.67
C THR A 32 9.98 0.03 -4.37
N ALA A 33 9.07 0.62 -5.13
CA ALA A 33 9.31 1.89 -5.81
C ALA A 33 9.59 3.02 -4.81
N THR A 34 8.91 3.03 -3.66
CA THR A 34 9.09 4.07 -2.63
C THR A 34 10.44 3.92 -1.96
N ARG A 35 10.88 2.69 -1.65
CA ARG A 35 12.24 2.43 -1.15
C ARG A 35 13.32 2.94 -2.09
N GLU A 36 13.16 2.75 -3.39
CA GLU A 36 14.11 3.28 -4.37
C GLU A 36 14.06 4.81 -4.43
N TYR A 37 12.87 5.40 -4.42
CA TYR A 37 12.70 6.86 -4.40
C TYR A 37 13.30 7.50 -3.14
N LEU A 38 13.14 6.87 -1.97
CA LEU A 38 13.67 7.35 -0.69
C LEU A 38 15.20 7.50 -0.68
N LYS A 39 15.94 6.75 -1.52
CA LYS A 39 17.39 6.92 -1.69
C LYS A 39 17.76 8.29 -2.28
N CYS A 40 16.82 8.94 -2.98
CA CYS A 40 16.99 10.27 -3.56
C CYS A 40 16.43 11.39 -2.68
N VAL A 41 15.77 11.07 -1.56
CA VAL A 41 15.14 12.07 -0.69
C VAL A 41 16.13 12.52 0.38
N HIS A 42 16.66 13.73 0.23
CA HIS A 42 17.63 14.31 1.17
C HIS A 42 17.00 14.91 2.44
N SER A 43 15.71 15.25 2.41
CA SER A 43 15.02 15.80 3.57
C SER A 43 14.56 14.67 4.49
N THR A 44 15.08 14.63 5.73
CA THR A 44 14.63 13.68 6.76
C THR A 44 13.13 13.75 7.00
N ARG A 45 12.55 14.95 7.00
CA ARG A 45 11.10 15.13 7.19
C ARG A 45 10.31 14.50 6.04
N ALA A 46 10.70 14.76 4.80
CA ALA A 46 10.04 14.18 3.63
C ALA A 46 10.23 12.66 3.56
N HIS A 47 11.43 12.18 3.91
CA HIS A 47 11.74 10.76 3.99
C HIS A 47 10.80 10.06 4.98
N ASN A 48 10.70 10.58 6.21
CA ASN A 48 9.86 10.00 7.25
C ASN A 48 8.38 10.04 6.85
N ALA A 49 7.90 11.14 6.28
CA ALA A 49 6.51 11.24 5.81
C ALA A 49 6.15 10.17 4.76
N LEU A 50 7.10 9.84 3.87
CA LEU A 50 6.91 8.77 2.88
C LEU A 50 6.97 7.37 3.50
N VAL A 51 7.85 7.17 4.48
CA VAL A 51 7.89 5.93 5.26
C VAL A 51 6.57 5.72 5.99
N ASP A 52 6.05 6.75 6.65
CA ASP A 52 4.75 6.72 7.34
C ASP A 52 3.62 6.41 6.37
N GLN A 53 3.64 7.01 5.16
CA GLN A 53 2.65 6.74 4.11
C GLN A 53 2.68 5.27 3.67
N VAL A 54 3.87 4.68 3.50
CA VAL A 54 4.01 3.27 3.14
C VAL A 54 3.43 2.36 4.22
N TYR A 55 3.70 2.66 5.49
CA TYR A 55 3.12 1.90 6.60
C TYR A 55 1.60 2.05 6.67
N ALA A 56 1.07 3.25 6.43
CA ALA A 56 -0.38 3.49 6.41
C ALA A 56 -1.07 2.65 5.32
N VAL A 57 -0.54 2.65 4.09
CA VAL A 57 -1.08 1.85 2.97
C VAL A 57 -1.04 0.34 3.30
N ALA A 58 0.07 -0.14 3.88
CA ALA A 58 0.19 -1.54 4.26
C ALA A 58 -0.80 -1.92 5.37
N ALA A 59 -1.00 -1.04 6.35
CA ALA A 59 -1.97 -1.24 7.42
C ALA A 59 -3.41 -1.27 6.90
N GLU A 60 -3.76 -0.36 5.99
CA GLU A 60 -5.08 -0.28 5.35
C GLU A 60 -5.38 -1.55 4.55
N TYR A 61 -4.43 -2.03 3.73
CA TYR A 61 -4.57 -3.30 3.02
C TYR A 61 -4.78 -4.48 3.97
N ASN A 62 -4.01 -4.54 5.06
CA ASN A 62 -4.13 -5.62 6.03
C ASN A 62 -5.49 -5.63 6.73
N ALA A 63 -6.00 -4.45 7.10
CA ALA A 63 -7.35 -4.32 7.66
C ALA A 63 -8.42 -4.81 6.67
N ALA A 64 -8.36 -4.34 5.42
CA ALA A 64 -9.26 -4.77 4.35
C ALA A 64 -9.20 -6.28 4.10
N LEU A 65 -8.01 -6.89 4.19
CA LEU A 65 -7.81 -8.32 4.04
C LEU A 65 -8.41 -9.12 5.21
N GLN A 66 -8.30 -8.65 6.44
CA GLN A 66 -8.93 -9.31 7.59
C GLN A 66 -10.45 -9.24 7.51
N GLU A 67 -11.00 -8.08 7.14
CA GLU A 67 -12.44 -7.91 6.92
C GLU A 67 -12.95 -8.85 5.82
N PHE A 68 -12.25 -8.90 4.67
CA PHE A 68 -12.61 -9.80 3.58
C PHE A 68 -12.60 -11.27 4.04
N LYS A 69 -11.53 -11.71 4.72
CA LYS A 69 -11.43 -13.08 5.27
C LYS A 69 -12.56 -13.41 6.24
N ALA A 70 -12.97 -12.46 7.07
CA ALA A 70 -14.08 -12.63 7.99
C ALA A 70 -15.43 -12.73 7.27
N SER A 71 -15.64 -11.99 6.19
CA SER A 71 -16.88 -12.04 5.39
C SER A 71 -17.04 -13.30 4.52
N THR A 72 -15.93 -14.01 4.26
CA THR A 72 -15.91 -15.23 3.43
C THR A 72 -15.87 -16.53 4.23
N ARG A 73 -15.91 -16.45 5.57
CA ARG A 73 -16.06 -17.62 6.45
C ARG A 73 -17.53 -17.93 6.67
#